data_AF-A0A933KRW4-F1
#
_entry.id   AF-A0A933KRW4-F1
#
_cell.length_a   1.000
_cell.length_b   1.000
_cell.length_c   1.000
_cell.angle_alpha   90.00
_cell.angle_beta   90.00
_cell.angle_gamma   90.00
#
_symmetry.space_group_name_H-M   'P 1'
#
loop_
_entity.id
_entity.type
_entity.pdbx_description
1 polymer ?
#
loop_
_entity_poly.entity_id
_entity_poly.type
_entity_poly.pdbx_seq_one_letter_code
_entity_poly.pdbx_strand_id
1 'polypeptide(L)'
;MRRPQLRSTFAQAVVPVLGGIGFFAVIGLALWGVAAIIAHNSEDTTDNLAPTVQEMGSTSFVAEVIDRDGPIILRDLLGEDRNVVVDHTGADVGFGWAIYLAYPADRTSTCAIELTKGTRTFEDCEGRTIQVGDLATPPP
;
A
#
# COMPACT_ATOMS: atom_id res chain seq x y z
N MET A 1 59.03 -19.27 -1.84
CA MET A 1 58.47 -18.09 -2.54
C MET A 1 58.84 -16.83 -1.77
N ARG A 2 59.57 -15.87 -2.36
CA ARG A 2 59.86 -14.58 -1.71
C ARG A 2 58.58 -13.75 -1.69
N ARG A 3 58.04 -13.46 -0.51
CA ARG A 3 56.97 -12.45 -0.38
C ARG A 3 57.57 -11.10 -0.77
N PRO A 4 56.94 -10.31 -1.65
CA PRO A 4 57.39 -8.95 -1.91
C PRO A 4 57.34 -8.19 -0.58
N GLN A 5 58.50 -7.80 -0.06
CA GLN A 5 58.61 -7.02 1.17
C GLN A 5 58.67 -5.55 0.78
N LEU A 6 57.68 -4.78 1.23
CA LEU A 6 57.69 -3.33 1.10
C LEU A 6 58.84 -2.79 1.96
N ARG A 7 59.72 -1.98 1.36
CA ARG A 7 61.01 -1.57 1.95
C ARG A 7 60.89 -0.51 3.05
N SER A 8 59.74 0.18 3.18
CA SER A 8 59.54 1.22 4.19
C SER A 8 58.40 0.89 5.16
N THR A 9 58.58 1.27 6.43
CA THR A 9 57.60 1.10 7.51
C THR A 9 56.26 1.77 7.17
N PHE A 10 56.30 2.93 6.51
CA PHE A 10 55.12 3.64 6.05
C PHE A 10 54.34 2.86 4.97
N ALA A 11 55.06 2.30 3.98
CA ALA A 11 54.41 1.50 2.94
C ALA A 11 53.76 0.23 3.52
N GLN A 12 54.38 -0.41 4.51
CA GLN A 12 53.83 -1.59 5.17
C GLN A 12 52.52 -1.29 5.92
N ALA A 13 52.36 -0.08 6.47
CA ALA A 13 51.14 0.34 7.15
C ALA A 13 50.03 0.78 6.18
N VAL A 14 50.39 1.52 5.13
CA VAL A 14 49.40 2.16 4.23
C VAL A 14 48.87 1.22 3.15
N VAL A 15 49.70 0.31 2.63
CA VAL A 15 49.31 -0.57 1.52
C VAL A 15 48.14 -1.51 1.87
N PRO A 16 48.09 -2.16 3.06
CA PRO A 16 46.93 -2.97 3.45
C PRO A 16 45.65 -2.15 3.60
N VAL A 17 45.75 -0.92 4.11
CA VAL A 17 44.61 -0.02 4.31
C VAL A 17 44.04 0.43 2.96
N LEU A 18 44.89 0.89 2.04
CA LEU A 18 44.47 1.26 0.69
C LEU A 18 43.91 0.05 -0.08
N GLY A 19 44.48 -1.13 0.11
CA GLY A 19 43.95 -2.38 -0.43
C GLY A 19 42.54 -2.68 0.09
N GLY A 20 42.32 -2.53 1.40
CA GLY A 20 41.00 -2.67 2.02
C GLY A 20 39.98 -1.65 1.49
N ILE A 21 40.36 -0.37 1.41
CA ILE A 21 39.51 0.69 0.85
C ILE A 21 39.13 0.38 -0.60
N GLY A 22 40.10 -0.02 -1.42
CA GLY A 22 39.84 -0.41 -2.81
C GLY A 22 38.88 -1.59 -2.92
N PHE A 23 39.06 -2.60 -2.08
CA PHE A 23 38.16 -3.76 -2.03
C PHE A 23 36.72 -3.36 -1.66
N PHE A 24 36.54 -2.57 -0.61
CA PHE A 24 35.21 -2.10 -0.20
C PHE A 24 34.58 -1.16 -1.24
N ALA A 25 35.36 -0.31 -1.91
CA ALA A 25 34.86 0.54 -2.99
C ALA A 25 34.33 -0.31 -4.15
N VAL A 26 35.06 -1.35 -4.56
CA VAL A 26 34.63 -2.26 -5.63
C VAL A 26 33.36 -3.01 -5.23
N ILE A 27 33.30 -3.57 -4.01
CA ILE A 27 32.11 -4.26 -3.53
C ILE A 27 30.92 -3.30 -3.41
N GLY A 28 31.14 -2.10 -2.86
CA GLY A 28 30.11 -1.08 -2.72
C GLY A 28 29.54 -0.67 -4.08
N LEU A 29 30.39 -0.45 -5.08
CA LEU A 29 29.94 -0.14 -6.45
C LEU A 29 29.21 -1.32 -7.09
N ALA A 30 29.66 -2.55 -6.89
CA ALA A 30 28.98 -3.73 -7.41
C ALA A 30 27.58 -3.89 -6.79
N LEU A 31 27.47 -3.79 -5.46
CA LEU A 31 26.19 -3.85 -4.74
C LEU A 31 25.27 -2.69 -5.14
N TRP A 32 25.81 -1.47 -5.23
CA TRP A 32 25.06 -0.31 -5.69
C TRP A 32 24.55 -0.49 -7.12
N GLY A 33 25.37 -1.05 -8.02
CA GLY A 33 24.98 -1.35 -9.40
C GLY A 33 23.82 -2.35 -9.49
N VAL A 34 23.88 -3.44 -8.71
CA VAL A 34 22.77 -4.41 -8.63
C VAL A 34 21.50 -3.74 -8.10
N ALA A 35 21.61 -2.94 -7.04
CA ALA A 35 20.47 -2.22 -6.48
C ALA A 35 19.86 -1.23 -7.48
N ALA A 36 20.69 -0.48 -8.21
CA ALA A 36 20.22 0.46 -9.23
C ALA A 36 19.45 -0.22 -10.36
N ILE A 37 19.90 -1.41 -10.80
CA ILE A 37 19.21 -2.20 -11.82
C ILE A 37 17.84 -2.69 -11.30
N ILE A 38 17.79 -3.23 -10.08
CA ILE A 38 16.54 -3.73 -9.48
C ILE A 38 15.55 -2.58 -9.27
N ALA A 39 16.02 -1.45 -8.74
CA ALA A 39 15.17 -0.28 -8.48
C ALA A 39 14.60 0.36 -9.75
N HIS A 40 15.27 0.21 -10.91
CA HIS A 40 14.78 0.75 -12.17
C HIS A 40 13.61 -0.06 -12.78
N ASN A 41 13.45 -1.33 -12.39
CA ASN A 41 12.38 -2.21 -12.88
C ASN A 41 11.13 -2.21 -11.96
N SER A 42 10.90 -1.15 -11.19
CA SER A 42 9.78 -1.06 -10.25
C SER A 42 8.39 -0.99 -10.91
N GLU A 43 8.32 -0.83 -12.23
CA GLU A 43 7.05 -0.92 -12.98
C GLU A 43 6.63 -2.38 -13.21
N ASP A 44 7.59 -3.32 -13.18
CA ASP A 44 7.40 -4.76 -13.34
C ASP A 44 7.44 -5.54 -12.01
N THR A 45 7.22 -4.87 -10.86
CA THR A 45 7.10 -5.56 -9.56
C THR A 45 5.87 -6.48 -9.57
N THR A 46 6.13 -7.71 -10.03
CA THR A 46 5.29 -8.91 -10.09
C THR A 46 4.00 -8.81 -9.28
N ASP A 47 2.85 -9.07 -9.91
CA ASP A 47 1.51 -9.16 -9.29
C ASP A 47 1.48 -9.99 -7.98
N ASN A 48 2.46 -10.88 -7.78
CA ASN A 48 2.63 -11.69 -6.58
C ASN A 48 3.18 -10.95 -5.34
N LEU A 49 3.86 -9.82 -5.52
CA LEU A 49 4.49 -9.04 -4.43
C LEU A 49 3.67 -7.80 -4.08
N ALA A 50 2.98 -7.22 -5.05
CA ALA A 50 2.11 -6.05 -4.88
C ALA A 50 0.86 -6.20 -5.76
N PRO A 51 -0.07 -7.11 -5.40
CA PRO A 51 -1.29 -7.30 -6.18
C PRO A 51 -2.08 -6.00 -6.27
N THR A 52 -2.56 -5.70 -7.48
CA THR A 52 -3.37 -4.51 -7.78
C THR A 52 -4.82 -4.64 -7.29
N VAL A 53 -5.18 -5.82 -6.77
CA VAL A 53 -6.50 -6.13 -6.20
C VAL A 53 -6.36 -6.60 -4.76
N GLN A 54 -7.32 -6.22 -3.92
CA GLN A 54 -7.42 -6.70 -2.56
C GLN A 54 -8.48 -7.81 -2.48
N GLU A 55 -8.05 -9.03 -2.15
CA GLU A 55 -8.97 -10.15 -1.96
C GLU A 55 -9.64 -10.05 -0.58
N MET A 56 -10.97 -9.91 -0.59
CA MET A 56 -11.77 -9.75 0.64
C MET A 56 -12.24 -11.08 1.24
N GLY A 57 -11.91 -12.21 0.59
CA GLY A 57 -12.33 -13.54 0.99
C GLY A 57 -13.70 -13.93 0.41
N SER A 58 -14.47 -14.74 1.16
CA SER A 58 -15.74 -15.30 0.68
C SER A 58 -16.83 -14.22 0.58
N THR A 59 -17.50 -14.14 -0.58
CA THR A 59 -18.65 -13.26 -0.79
C THR A 59 -19.78 -13.54 0.19
N SER A 60 -20.00 -14.81 0.58
CA SER A 60 -21.02 -15.16 1.56
C SER A 60 -20.71 -14.62 2.95
N PHE A 61 -19.44 -14.71 3.37
CA PHE A 61 -19.01 -14.21 4.66
C PHE A 61 -19.07 -12.69 4.71
N VAL A 62 -18.57 -12.03 3.66
CA VAL A 62 -18.56 -10.57 3.58
C VAL A 62 -19.98 -10.02 3.49
N ALA A 63 -20.87 -10.64 2.70
CA ALA A 63 -22.27 -10.24 2.62
C ALA A 63 -22.99 -10.39 3.97
N GLU A 64 -22.75 -11.49 4.70
CA GLU A 64 -23.31 -11.69 6.05
C GLU A 64 -22.81 -10.64 7.05
N VAL A 65 -21.52 -10.28 7.00
CA VAL A 65 -20.97 -9.19 7.81
C VAL A 65 -21.63 -7.86 7.47
N ILE A 66 -21.82 -7.54 6.19
CA ILE A 66 -22.45 -6.30 5.76
C ILE A 66 -23.92 -6.23 6.18
N ASP A 67 -24.65 -7.34 6.09
CA ASP A 67 -26.06 -7.41 6.50
C ASP A 67 -26.23 -7.23 8.01
N ARG A 68 -25.30 -7.78 8.81
CA ARG A 68 -25.34 -7.69 10.28
C ARG A 68 -24.78 -6.38 10.82
N ASP A 69 -23.61 -5.96 10.36
CA ASP A 69 -22.80 -4.91 10.99
C ASP A 69 -22.77 -3.60 10.18
N GLY A 70 -23.22 -3.64 8.92
CA GLY A 70 -23.22 -2.52 7.98
C GLY A 70 -22.06 -2.56 6.97
N PRO A 71 -22.04 -1.61 6.01
CA PRO A 71 -21.03 -1.54 4.95
C PRO A 71 -19.59 -1.48 5.48
N ILE A 72 -18.64 -2.06 4.75
CA ILE A 72 -17.23 -2.10 5.16
C ILE A 72 -16.50 -0.86 4.64
N ILE A 73 -15.89 -0.10 5.55
CA ILE A 73 -15.03 1.04 5.20
C ILE A 73 -13.58 0.56 5.13
N LEU A 74 -12.99 0.62 3.94
CA LEU A 74 -11.57 0.41 3.71
C LEU A 74 -10.86 1.75 3.65
N ARG A 75 -9.90 1.96 4.56
CA ARG A 75 -9.11 3.17 4.61
C ARG A 75 -7.93 3.09 3.66
N ASP A 76 -7.65 4.20 3.01
CA ASP A 76 -6.41 4.37 2.26
C ASP A 76 -5.23 4.47 3.24
N LEU A 77 -4.25 3.61 3.06
CA LEU A 77 -3.04 3.54 3.89
C LEU A 77 -1.90 4.39 3.32
N LEU A 78 -2.00 4.82 2.06
CA LEU A 78 -0.98 5.61 1.37
C LEU A 78 -1.21 7.12 1.51
N GLY A 79 -2.37 7.54 2.02
CA GLY A 79 -2.65 8.93 2.39
C GLY A 79 -3.14 9.82 1.24
N GLU A 80 -3.72 9.24 0.20
CA GLU A 80 -4.37 9.96 -0.91
C GLU A 80 -5.88 10.21 -0.65
N ASP A 81 -6.35 9.99 0.57
CA ASP A 81 -7.75 10.10 0.98
C ASP A 81 -8.73 9.24 0.15
N ARG A 82 -8.22 8.17 -0.47
CA ARG A 82 -9.00 7.23 -1.29
C ARG A 82 -9.70 6.15 -0.46
N ASN A 83 -10.35 6.57 0.62
CA ASN A 83 -11.13 5.68 1.47
C ASN A 83 -12.36 5.20 0.68
N VAL A 84 -12.64 3.90 0.68
CA VAL A 84 -13.77 3.31 -0.03
C VAL A 84 -14.73 2.61 0.92
N VAL A 85 -16.00 2.58 0.53
CA VAL A 85 -17.06 1.83 1.20
C VAL A 85 -17.50 0.71 0.28
N VAL A 86 -17.50 -0.51 0.80
CA VAL A 86 -18.02 -1.70 0.12
C VAL A 86 -19.36 -2.02 0.76
N ASP A 87 -20.41 -2.03 -0.06
CA ASP A 87 -21.75 -2.44 0.34
C ASP A 87 -22.25 -3.61 -0.50
N HIS A 88 -23.19 -4.36 0.07
CA HIS A 88 -23.87 -5.47 -0.57
C HIS A 88 -25.35 -5.42 -0.23
N THR A 89 -26.18 -5.61 -1.25
CA THR A 89 -27.64 -5.63 -1.11
C THR A 89 -28.25 -6.82 -1.85
N GLY A 90 -29.30 -7.39 -1.28
CA GLY A 90 -30.01 -8.53 -1.85
C GLY A 90 -29.58 -9.87 -1.27
N ALA A 91 -30.33 -10.93 -1.60
CA ALA A 91 -30.13 -12.27 -1.04
C ALA A 91 -29.09 -13.10 -1.81
N ASP A 92 -28.77 -12.71 -3.06
CA ASP A 92 -27.78 -13.40 -3.88
C ASP A 92 -26.38 -12.82 -3.61
N VAL A 93 -25.49 -13.63 -3.04
CA VAL A 93 -24.13 -13.21 -2.69
C VAL A 93 -23.23 -12.99 -3.91
N GLY A 94 -23.65 -13.39 -5.11
CA GLY A 94 -22.94 -13.15 -6.37
C GLY A 94 -23.27 -11.80 -7.03
N PHE A 95 -24.31 -11.10 -6.57
CA PHE A 95 -24.81 -9.86 -7.18
C PHE A 95 -25.10 -8.80 -6.12
N GLY A 96 -25.35 -7.56 -6.54
CA GLY A 96 -25.76 -6.47 -5.63
C GLY A 96 -24.63 -5.82 -4.84
N TRP A 97 -23.38 -6.01 -5.27
CA TRP A 97 -22.19 -5.35 -4.73
C TRP A 97 -22.03 -3.95 -5.31
N ALA A 98 -21.65 -2.99 -4.46
CA ALA A 98 -21.34 -1.63 -4.87
C ALA A 98 -20.15 -1.07 -4.10
N ILE A 99 -19.41 -0.18 -4.77
CA ILE A 99 -18.27 0.54 -4.19
C ILE A 99 -18.58 2.03 -4.25
N TYR A 100 -18.38 2.70 -3.13
CA TYR A 100 -18.50 4.14 -2.98
C TYR A 100 -17.20 4.69 -2.37
N LEU A 101 -17.02 6.01 -2.44
CA LEU A 101 -15.98 6.71 -1.70
C LEU A 101 -16.52 7.07 -0.32
N ALA A 102 -15.65 7.08 0.69
CA ALA A 102 -16.04 7.34 2.08
C ALA A 102 -16.20 8.85 2.38
N TYR A 103 -16.97 9.54 1.53
CA TYR A 103 -17.42 10.93 1.71
C TYR A 103 -18.70 11.20 0.90
N PRO A 104 -19.50 12.22 1.27
CA PRO A 104 -20.75 12.53 0.57
C PRO A 104 -20.54 12.98 -0.88
N ALA A 105 -21.45 12.62 -1.79
CA ALA A 105 -21.39 13.02 -3.20
C ALA A 105 -21.43 14.54 -3.43
N ASP A 106 -21.99 15.30 -2.47
CA ASP A 106 -22.09 16.75 -2.49
C ASP A 106 -20.91 17.46 -1.78
N ARG A 107 -19.86 16.72 -1.40
CA ARG A 107 -18.68 17.23 -0.68
C ARG A 107 -17.38 16.65 -1.24
N THR A 108 -16.25 17.14 -0.71
CA THR A 108 -14.90 16.65 -1.03
C THR A 108 -14.44 15.56 -0.07
N SER A 109 -13.38 14.84 -0.41
CA SER A 109 -12.78 13.76 0.40
C SER A 109 -12.38 14.16 1.82
N THR A 110 -12.22 15.46 2.07
CA THR A 110 -11.96 16.03 3.40
C THR A 110 -13.14 15.86 4.38
N CYS A 111 -14.36 15.62 3.89
CA CYS A 111 -15.54 15.36 4.71
C CYS A 111 -15.70 13.86 4.95
N ALA A 112 -14.93 13.33 5.90
CA ALA A 112 -14.99 11.92 6.25
C ALA A 112 -16.36 11.56 6.87
N ILE A 113 -16.85 10.37 6.52
CA ILE A 113 -18.06 9.77 7.12
C ILE A 113 -17.71 8.78 8.23
N GLU A 114 -18.65 8.60 9.15
CA GLU A 114 -18.62 7.56 10.17
C GLU A 114 -19.83 6.65 10.04
N LEU A 115 -19.60 5.33 9.99
CA LEU A 115 -20.69 4.35 9.94
C LEU A 115 -21.41 4.27 11.30
N THR A 116 -22.73 4.42 11.27
CA THR A 116 -23.55 4.03 12.41
C THR A 116 -23.64 2.50 12.44
N LYS A 117 -22.99 1.89 13.44
CA LYS A 117 -22.84 0.42 13.55
C LYS A 117 -24.18 -0.32 13.47
N GLY A 118 -24.20 -1.43 12.73
CA GLY A 118 -25.39 -2.27 12.55
C GLY A 118 -26.47 -1.62 11.68
N THR A 119 -26.12 -0.58 10.92
CA THR A 119 -27.02 0.11 9.99
C THR A 119 -26.35 0.27 8.63
N ARG A 120 -27.09 0.81 7.66
CA ARG A 120 -26.55 1.27 6.37
C ARG A 120 -26.52 2.80 6.27
N THR A 121 -26.39 3.47 7.41
CA THR A 121 -26.37 4.94 7.52
C THR A 121 -25.06 5.46 8.07
N PHE A 122 -24.70 6.66 7.65
CA PHE A 122 -23.47 7.33 8.04
C PHE A 122 -23.77 8.70 8.65
N GLU A 123 -22.92 9.14 9.55
CA GLU A 123 -22.82 10.53 9.96
C GLU A 123 -21.70 11.19 9.16
N ASP A 124 -21.95 12.34 8.54
CA ASP A 124 -20.92 13.11 7.83
C ASP A 124 -20.23 14.16 8.72
N CYS A 125 -19.25 14.87 8.17
CA CYS A 125 -18.50 15.90 8.88
C CYS A 125 -19.36 17.10 9.38
N GLU A 126 -20.59 17.26 8.87
CA GLU A 126 -21.55 18.30 9.27
C GLU A 126 -22.59 17.75 10.26
N GLY A 127 -22.48 16.47 10.67
CA GLY A 127 -23.43 15.78 11.54
C GLY A 127 -24.72 15.37 10.84
N ARG A 128 -24.76 15.33 9.50
CA ARG A 128 -25.93 14.86 8.74
C ARG A 128 -25.94 13.34 8.74
N THR A 129 -27.11 12.74 8.92
CA THR A 129 -27.31 11.32 8.66
C THR A 129 -27.60 11.09 7.18
N ILE A 130 -26.76 10.31 6.51
CA ILE A 130 -26.86 10.01 5.07
C ILE A 130 -26.87 8.50 4.82
N GLN A 131 -27.37 8.08 3.65
CA GLN A 131 -27.41 6.68 3.23
C GLN A 131 -26.20 6.32 2.37
N VAL A 132 -25.97 5.02 2.15
CA VAL A 132 -24.98 4.52 1.17
C VAL A 132 -25.10 5.18 -0.20
N GLY A 133 -26.32 5.35 -0.70
CA GLY A 133 -26.55 5.93 -2.03
C GLY A 133 -26.20 7.41 -2.17
N ASP A 134 -25.98 8.11 -1.05
CA ASP A 134 -25.62 9.53 -1.02
C ASP A 134 -24.09 9.75 -1.06
N LEU A 135 -23.32 8.66 -1.04
CA LEU A 135 -21.86 8.70 -1.10
C LEU A 135 -21.36 8.93 -2.53
N ALA A 136 -20.20 9.57 -2.66
CA ALA A 136 -19.56 9.77 -3.95
C ALA A 136 -19.19 8.43 -4.61
N THR A 137 -19.21 8.37 -5.94
CA THR A 137 -18.78 7.17 -6.68
C THR A 137 -17.34 7.33 -7.17
N PRO A 138 -16.56 6.23 -7.24
CA PRO A 138 -15.24 6.28 -7.86
C PRO A 138 -15.34 6.75 -9.33
N PRO A 139 -14.33 7.48 -9.83
CA PRO A 139 -14.27 7.81 -11.25
C PRO A 139 -14.23 6.54 -12.12
N PRO A 140 -14.75 6.60 -13.37
CA PRO A 140 -14.78 5.47 -14.29
C PRO A 140 -13.37 5.02 -14.74
#